data_AF-A0A2X1QG80-F1
#
_entry.id   AF-A0A2X1QG80-F1
#
_cell.length_a   1.000
_cell.length_b   1.000
_cell.length_c   1.000
_cell.angle_alpha   90.00
_cell.angle_beta   90.00
_cell.angle_gamma   90.00
#
_symmetry.space_group_name_H-M   'P 1'
#
loop_
_entity.id
_entity.type
_entity.pdbx_description
1 polymer ?
#
loop_
_entity_poly.entity_id
_entity_poly.type
_entity_poly.pdbx_seq_one_letter_code
_entity_poly.pdbx_strand_id
1 'polypeptide(L)' 'MSFEAKKEHAIAIMESKKMWRSNYAPPLLRLAWKAGLKIPPLPFASFWQITLLMGG' A
#
# COMPACT_ATOMS: atom_id res chain seq x y z
N MET A 1 2.26 -12.57 -10.75
CA MET A 1 1.61 -11.24 -10.74
C MET A 1 2.66 -10.17 -10.51
N SER A 2 2.66 -9.12 -11.35
CA SER A 2 3.51 -7.93 -11.15
C SER A 2 3.10 -7.19 -9.88
N PHE A 3 4.02 -6.40 -9.31
CA PHE A 3 3.72 -5.54 -8.16
C PHE A 3 2.57 -4.57 -8.48
N GLU A 4 2.50 -4.07 -9.71
CA GLU A 4 1.43 -3.17 -10.16
C GLU A 4 0.06 -3.85 -10.16
N ALA A 5 -0.04 -5.07 -10.70
CA ALA A 5 -1.29 -5.83 -10.68
C ALA A 5 -1.76 -6.11 -9.24
N LYS A 6 -0.83 -6.40 -8.32
CA LYS A 6 -1.14 -6.59 -6.89
C LYS A 6 -1.59 -5.29 -6.22
N LYS A 7 -0.94 -4.17 -6.55
CA LYS A 7 -1.27 -2.83 -6.05
C LYS A 7 -2.68 -2.42 -6.49
N GLU A 8 -3.00 -2.59 -7.77
CA GLU A 8 -4.33 -2.27 -8.32
C GLU A 8 -5.41 -3.13 -7.71
N HIS A 9 -5.18 -4.44 -7.58
CA HIS A 9 -6.13 -5.33 -6.93
C HIS A 9 -6.38 -4.95 -5.46
N ALA A 10 -5.32 -4.63 -4.72
CA ALA A 10 -5.45 -4.16 -3.34
C ALA A 10 -6.24 -2.84 -3.26
N ILE A 11 -6.00 -1.89 -4.18
CA ILE A 11 -6.75 -0.63 -4.25
C ILE A 11 -8.24 -0.90 -4.52
N ALA A 12 -8.57 -1.77 -5.48
CA ALA A 12 -9.94 -2.15 -5.78
C ALA A 12 -10.66 -2.80 -4.58
N ILE A 13 -9.97 -3.64 -3.80
CA ILE A 13 -10.51 -4.21 -2.56
C ILE A 13 -10.82 -3.10 -1.53
N MET A 14 -9.92 -2.12 -1.38
CA MET A 14 -10.10 -1.05 -0.39
C MET A 14 -11.20 -0.06 -0.80
N GLU A 15 -11.32 0.23 -2.10
CA GLU A 15 -12.39 1.03 -2.66
C GLU A 15 -13.76 0.34 -2.51
N SER A 16 -13.84 -0.97 -2.79
CA SER A 16 -15.07 -1.74 -2.58
C SER A 16 -15.50 -1.81 -1.10
N LYS A 17 -14.53 -1.74 -0.17
CA LYS A 17 -14.79 -1.63 1.29
C LYS A 17 -15.17 -0.21 1.75
N LYS A 18 -15.38 0.74 0.84
CA LYS A 18 -15.65 2.17 1.14
C LYS A 18 -14.58 2.83 2.01
N MET A 19 -13.33 2.35 1.94
CA MET A 19 -12.23 3.01 2.64
C MET A 19 -11.91 4.33 1.95
N TRP A 20 -11.66 5.38 2.74
CA TRP A 20 -11.20 6.65 2.18
C TRP A 20 -9.81 6.50 1.57
N ARG A 21 -9.63 7.09 0.38
CA ARG A 21 -8.39 7.03 -0.39
C ARG A 21 -7.18 7.57 0.35
N SER A 22 -7.37 8.55 1.23
CA SER A 22 -6.32 9.08 2.10
C SER A 22 -5.80 8.03 3.10
N ASN A 23 -6.64 7.07 3.52
CA ASN A 23 -6.28 6.05 4.49
C ASN A 23 -5.39 4.96 3.89
N TYR A 24 -5.70 4.51 2.66
CA TYR A 24 -4.93 3.44 2.02
C TYR A 24 -3.89 3.90 0.99
N ALA A 25 -4.01 5.13 0.47
CA ALA A 25 -3.08 5.71 -0.49
C ALA A 25 -2.73 7.16 -0.09
N PRO A 26 -2.10 7.36 1.09
CA PRO A 26 -1.69 8.69 1.55
C PRO A 26 -0.70 9.34 0.58
N PRO A 27 -0.62 10.68 0.53
CA PRO A 27 0.24 11.40 -0.41
C PRO A 27 1.70 10.93 -0.42
N LEU A 28 2.26 10.67 0.76
CA LEU A 28 3.64 10.19 0.93
C LEU A 28 3.85 8.81 0.27
N LEU A 29 2.91 7.88 0.46
CA LEU A 29 2.96 6.54 -0.15
C LEU A 29 2.84 6.61 -1.68
N ARG A 30 2.03 7.55 -2.19
CA ARG A 30 1.93 7.80 -3.64
C ARG A 30 3.23 8.33 -4.23
N LEU A 31 3.95 9.19 -3.51
CA LEU A 31 5.28 9.66 -3.92
C LEU A 31 6.29 8.50 -3.93
N ALA A 32 6.24 7.63 -2.92
CA ALA A 32 7.08 6.43 -2.88
C ALA A 32 6.83 5.51 -4.09
N TRP A 33 5.57 5.29 -4.47
CA TRP A 33 5.26 4.52 -5.69
C TRP A 33 5.78 5.17 -6.97
N LYS A 34 5.70 6.50 -7.07
CA LYS A 34 6.28 7.24 -8.22
C LYS A 34 7.80 7.15 -8.26
N ALA A 35 8.45 7.06 -7.10
CA ALA A 35 9.90 6.85 -6.98
C ALA A 35 10.32 5.39 -7.25
N GLY A 36 9.39 4.49 -7.59
CA GLY A 36 9.68 3.08 -7.86
C GLY A 36 9.78 2.20 -6.62
N LEU A 37 9.48 2.73 -5.43
CA LEU A 37 9.46 1.95 -4.20
C LEU A 37 8.24 1.02 -4.20
N LYS A 38 8.50 -0.29 -4.10
CA LYS A 38 7.50 -1.35 -4.15
C LYS A 38 6.85 -1.57 -2.78
N ILE A 39 6.29 -0.51 -2.19
CA ILE A 39 5.65 -0.56 -0.87
C ILE A 39 4.20 -1.02 -1.04
N PRO A 40 3.78 -2.16 -0.47
CA PRO A 40 2.38 -2.55 -0.51
C PRO A 40 1.52 -1.57 0.30
N PRO A 41 0.23 -1.41 -0.02
CA PRO A 41 -0.68 -0.66 0.84
C PRO A 41 -0.67 -1.22 2.26
N LEU A 42 -0.69 -0.35 3.27
CA LEU A 42 -0.55 -0.67 4.70
C LEU A 42 -1.32 -1.92 5.17
N PRO A 43 -2.62 -2.09 4.88
CA PRO A 43 -3.37 -3.28 5.32
C PRO A 43 -2.94 -4.59 4.65
N PHE A 44 -2.11 -4.52 3.62
CA PHE A 44 -1.54 -5.66 2.88
C PHE A 44 -0.02 -5.77 3.06
N ALA A 45 0.59 -4.92 3.88
CA ALA A 45 1.99 -5.07 4.25
C ALA A 45 2.15 -6.32 5.11
N SER A 46 3.22 -7.09 4.85
CA SER A 46 3.52 -8.25 5.69
C SER A 46 3.92 -7.78 7.09
N PHE A 47 3.72 -8.65 8.09
CA PHE A 47 4.12 -8.38 9.47
C PHE A 47 5.56 -7.86 9.55
N TRP A 48 6.51 -8.51 8.86
CA TRP A 48 7.91 -8.10 8.82
C TRP A 48 8.15 -6.73 8.18
N GLN A 49 7.37 -6.34 7.17
CA GLN A 49 7.47 -5.00 6.58
C GLN A 49 6.99 -3.92 7.56
N ILE A 50 5.93 -4.21 8.32
CA ILE A 50 5.43 -3.31 9.36
C ILE A 50 6.44 -3.20 10.50
N THR A 51 6.97 -4.31 10.99
CA THR A 51 8.00 -4.34 12.06
C THR A 51 9.25 -3.55 11.67
N LEU A 52 9.73 -3.69 10.42
CA LEU A 52 10.91 -2.96 9.95
C LEU A 52 10.63 -1.45 9.79
N LEU A 53 9.43 -1.07 9.35
CA LEU A 53 9.06 0.34 9.13
C LEU A 53 8.70 1.08 10.41
N MET A 54 8.09 0.40 11.38
CA MET A 54 7.62 1.00 12.64
C MET A 54 8.66 0.94 13.77
N GLY A 55 9.80 0.27 13.55
CA GLY A 55 10.78 -0.03 14.60
C GLY A 55 10.27 -1.17 15.47
N GLY A 56 10.94 -2.32 15.38
CA GLY A 56 10.81 -3.39 16.37
C GLY A 56 11.42 -3.02 17.71
#